data_AF-A0A7I5EBF5-F1
#
_entry.id   AF-A0A7I5EBF5-F1
#
_cell.length_a   1.000
_cell.length_b   1.000
_cell.length_c   1.000
_cell.angle_alpha   90.00
_cell.angle_beta   90.00
_cell.angle_gamma   90.00
#
_symmetry.space_group_name_H-M   'P 1'
#
loop_
_entity.id
_entity.type
_entity.pdbx_description
1 polymer ?
#
loop_
_entity_poly.entity_id
_entity_poly.type
_entity_poly.pdbx_seq_one_letter_code
_entity_poly.pdbx_strand_id
1 'polypeptide(L)'
;MTELWAFLRSHREVPERKFREIDIMREQDCYLICSFCLAKGQHYSDSCPVYTSVERRRSQVKCTLCLDSRHYKIWCPKVGRKCMYCGSENHDKALCTLPERVQDAYKELDDIERELENNEDFYGPPWEIPK
;
A
#
# COMPACT_ATOMS: atom_id res chain seq x y z
N MET A 1 16.93 11.59 5.94
CA MET A 1 17.13 10.42 6.82
C MET A 1 16.25 10.43 8.09
N THR A 2 16.35 11.43 8.99
CA THR A 2 15.64 11.41 10.29
C THR A 2 14.11 11.33 10.19
N GLU A 3 13.49 12.09 9.28
CA GLU A 3 12.04 12.06 9.06
C GLU A 3 11.55 10.71 8.51
N LEU A 4 12.35 10.10 7.64
CA LEU A 4 12.03 8.85 6.99
C LEU A 4 12.12 7.66 7.95
N TRP A 5 13.15 7.64 8.81
CA TRP A 5 13.23 6.70 9.93
C TRP A 5 12.08 6.88 10.94
N ALA A 6 11.66 8.11 11.23
CA ALA A 6 10.50 8.37 12.10
C ALA A 6 9.19 7.87 11.48
N PHE A 7 9.02 8.07 10.17
CA PHE A 7 7.89 7.52 9.42
C PHE A 7 7.85 6.00 9.47
N LEU A 8 8.96 5.31 9.17
CA LEU A 8 9.02 3.85 9.21
C LEU A 8 8.83 3.30 10.62
N ARG A 9 9.41 3.94 11.64
CA ARG A 9 9.22 3.54 13.04
C ARG A 9 7.75 3.58 13.47
N SER A 10 7.00 4.60 13.04
CA SER A 10 5.58 4.75 13.36
C SER A 10 4.66 3.81 12.57
N HIS A 11 5.14 3.26 11.45
CA HIS A 11 4.34 2.42 10.55
C HIS A 11 4.91 1.00 10.34
N ARG A 12 5.82 0.55 11.21
CA ARG A 12 6.49 -0.77 11.12
C ARG A 12 5.54 -1.98 11.11
N GLU A 13 4.34 -1.82 11.65
CA GLU A 13 3.32 -2.88 11.76
C GLU A 13 2.39 -2.91 10.55
N VAL A 14 2.50 -1.96 9.62
CA VAL A 14 1.69 -1.93 8.41
C VAL A 14 2.17 -3.05 7.48
N PRO A 15 1.32 -4.07 7.21
CA PRO A 15 1.71 -5.14 6.31
C PRO A 15 1.77 -4.65 4.86
N GLU A 16 2.68 -5.24 4.08
CA GLU A 16 2.73 -5.05 2.64
C GLU A 16 1.44 -5.56 1.99
N ARG A 17 0.88 -4.77 1.05
CA ARG A 17 -0.24 -5.21 0.23
C ARG A 17 0.23 -6.28 -0.74
N LYS A 18 -0.35 -7.48 -0.65
CA LYS A 18 -0.05 -8.59 -1.56
C LYS A 18 -1.03 -8.61 -2.72
N PHE A 19 -0.51 -8.59 -3.94
CA PHE A 19 -1.27 -8.76 -5.18
C PHE A 19 -1.19 -10.21 -5.64
N ARG A 20 -2.35 -10.86 -5.83
CA ARG A 20 -2.42 -12.30 -6.14
C ARG A 20 -3.58 -12.58 -7.10
N GLU A 21 -3.33 -13.42 -8.09
CA GLU A 21 -4.39 -13.90 -8.99
C GLU A 21 -5.42 -14.72 -8.22
N ILE A 22 -4.93 -15.60 -7.34
CA ILE A 22 -5.73 -16.50 -6.51
C ILE A 22 -5.31 -16.33 -5.05
N ASP A 23 -6.28 -16.00 -4.19
CA ASP A 23 -6.16 -15.98 -2.74
C ASP A 23 -6.83 -17.20 -2.10
N ILE A 24 -6.35 -17.55 -0.91
CA ILE A 24 -7.08 -18.45 -0.01
C ILE A 24 -8.20 -17.63 0.63
N MET A 25 -9.34 -17.57 -0.05
CA MET A 25 -10.53 -16.88 0.44
C MET A 25 -11.27 -17.73 1.48
N ARG A 26 -11.98 -17.06 2.39
CA ARG A 26 -12.92 -17.75 3.29
C ARG A 26 -14.04 -18.37 2.46
N GLU A 27 -14.59 -19.49 2.91
CA GLU A 27 -15.67 -20.19 2.19
C GLU A 27 -16.87 -19.25 1.91
N GLN A 28 -17.28 -18.45 2.90
CA GLN A 28 -18.34 -17.44 2.73
C GLN A 28 -18.02 -16.33 1.72
N ASP A 29 -16.75 -16.13 1.39
CA ASP A 29 -16.27 -15.04 0.52
C ASP A 29 -16.00 -15.51 -0.91
N CYS A 30 -16.12 -16.81 -1.22
CA CYS A 30 -15.85 -17.37 -2.55
C CYS A 30 -16.81 -16.86 -3.65
N TYR A 31 -17.89 -16.18 -3.28
CA TYR A 31 -18.81 -15.54 -4.22
C TYR A 31 -18.55 -14.05 -4.40
N LEU A 32 -17.60 -13.46 -3.66
CA LEU A 32 -17.25 -12.06 -3.80
C LEU A 32 -16.69 -11.80 -5.21
N ILE A 33 -17.09 -10.67 -5.76
CA ILE A 33 -16.60 -10.18 -7.03
C ILE A 33 -15.62 -9.05 -6.74
N CYS A 34 -14.42 -9.15 -7.31
CA CYS A 34 -13.44 -8.07 -7.24
C CYS A 34 -14.05 -6.80 -7.82
N SER A 35 -14.03 -5.72 -7.04
CA SER A 35 -14.63 -4.43 -7.42
C SER A 35 -13.91 -3.72 -8.56
N PHE A 36 -12.78 -4.26 -9.02
CA PHE A 36 -11.92 -3.67 -10.03
C PHE A 36 -11.86 -4.49 -11.32
N CYS A 37 -11.40 -5.75 -11.27
CA CYS A 37 -11.29 -6.60 -12.47
C CYS A 37 -12.49 -7.54 -12.68
N LEU A 38 -13.48 -7.52 -11.79
CA LEU A 38 -14.70 -8.33 -11.85
C LEU A 38 -14.50 -9.85 -11.77
N ALA A 39 -13.28 -10.30 -11.45
CA ALA A 39 -12.99 -11.68 -11.09
C ALA A 39 -13.85 -12.13 -9.91
N LYS A 40 -14.57 -13.26 -10.06
CA LYS A 40 -15.43 -13.82 -9.03
C LYS A 40 -14.71 -14.93 -8.27
N GLY A 41 -14.63 -14.81 -6.94
CA GLY A 41 -14.13 -15.86 -6.05
C GLY A 41 -12.64 -16.15 -6.15
N GLN A 42 -11.88 -15.33 -6.88
CA GLN A 42 -10.45 -15.54 -7.09
C GLN A 42 -9.60 -14.82 -6.05
N HIS A 43 -9.91 -13.56 -5.76
CA HIS A 43 -9.16 -12.74 -4.79
C HIS A 43 -10.05 -11.67 -4.16
N TYR A 44 -9.60 -11.13 -3.03
CA TYR A 44 -10.21 -9.93 -2.46
C TYR A 44 -9.83 -8.70 -3.29
N SER A 45 -10.71 -7.70 -3.38
CA SER A 45 -10.43 -6.48 -4.17
C SER A 45 -9.10 -5.79 -3.80
N ASP A 46 -8.71 -5.85 -2.52
CA ASP A 46 -7.43 -5.29 -2.04
C ASP A 46 -6.20 -5.97 -2.64
N SER A 47 -6.32 -7.24 -3.03
CA SER A 47 -5.28 -8.09 -3.60
C SER A 47 -5.32 -8.19 -5.12
N CYS A 48 -6.16 -7.38 -5.79
CA CYS A 48 -6.33 -7.42 -7.24
C CYS A 48 -4.99 -7.19 -7.99
N PRO A 49 -4.54 -8.14 -8.84
CA PRO A 49 -3.27 -8.03 -9.57
C PRO A 49 -3.39 -7.19 -10.85
N VAL A 50 -4.59 -6.93 -11.34
CA VAL A 50 -4.83 -6.12 -12.56
C VAL A 50 -4.82 -4.63 -12.24
N TYR A 51 -5.35 -4.26 -11.07
CA TYR A 51 -5.42 -2.89 -10.57
C TYR A 51 -4.52 -2.78 -9.32
N THR A 52 -3.22 -2.64 -9.53
CA THR A 52 -2.22 -2.58 -8.45
C THR A 52 -2.11 -1.20 -7.82
N SER A 53 -2.29 -0.12 -8.59
CA SER A 53 -2.19 1.25 -8.06
C SER A 53 -3.49 1.76 -7.44
N VAL A 54 -3.35 2.51 -6.35
CA VAL A 54 -4.49 3.12 -5.64
C VAL A 54 -5.20 4.15 -6.51
N GLU A 55 -4.46 4.89 -7.33
CA GLU A 55 -5.00 5.89 -8.25
C GLU A 55 -5.93 5.24 -9.27
N ARG A 56 -5.50 4.11 -9.87
CA ARG A 56 -6.33 3.36 -10.81
C ARG A 56 -7.56 2.77 -10.12
N ARG A 57 -7.42 2.27 -8.88
CA ARG A 57 -8.57 1.77 -8.10
C ARG A 57 -9.58 2.87 -7.79
N ARG A 58 -9.09 4.05 -7.39
CA ARG A 58 -9.93 5.22 -7.07
C ARG A 58 -10.74 5.70 -8.26
N SER A 59 -10.19 5.64 -9.48
CA SER A 59 -10.92 6.05 -10.68
C SER A 59 -12.04 5.08 -11.08
N GLN A 60 -12.05 3.84 -10.57
CA GLN A 60 -13.09 2.84 -10.90
C GLN A 60 -14.33 2.93 -10.01
N VAL A 61 -14.24 3.58 -8.85
CA VAL A 61 -15.29 3.52 -7.82
C VAL A 61 -15.84 4.90 -7.51
N LYS A 62 -17.13 4.99 -7.18
CA LYS A 62 -17.75 6.25 -6.72
C LYS A 62 -17.79 6.31 -5.19
N CYS A 63 -18.00 5.17 -4.54
CA CYS A 63 -18.02 5.07 -3.09
C CYS A 63 -16.69 4.56 -2.56
N THR A 64 -15.95 5.43 -1.88
CA THR A 64 -14.66 5.06 -1.29
C THR A 64 -14.78 4.12 -0.09
N LEU A 65 -15.97 3.96 0.51
CA LEU A 65 -16.18 3.13 1.70
C LEU A 65 -16.49 1.66 1.38
N CYS A 66 -17.14 1.39 0.26
CA CYS A 66 -17.58 0.04 -0.10
C CYS A 66 -17.17 -0.41 -1.51
N LEU A 67 -16.43 0.43 -2.24
CA LEU A 67 -15.93 0.16 -3.60
C LEU A 67 -17.03 0.04 -4.68
N ASP A 68 -18.27 0.45 -4.38
CA ASP A 68 -19.36 0.44 -5.36
C ASP A 68 -19.26 1.66 -6.30
N SER A 69 -19.61 1.48 -7.57
CA SER A 69 -19.63 2.50 -8.61
C SER A 69 -21.00 3.18 -8.79
N ARG A 70 -22.04 2.72 -8.07
CA ARG A 70 -23.43 3.20 -8.23
C ARG A 70 -23.83 4.33 -7.29
N HIS A 71 -23.09 4.57 -6.21
CA HIS A 71 -23.40 5.64 -5.25
C HIS A 71 -22.13 6.33 -4.73
N TYR A 72 -22.29 7.50 -4.12
CA TYR A 72 -21.20 8.24 -3.48
C TYR A 72 -21.12 7.92 -1.99
N LYS A 73 -19.94 8.17 -1.39
CA LYS A 73 -19.66 7.95 0.04
C LYS A 73 -20.74 8.49 0.98
N ILE A 74 -21.28 9.68 0.71
CA ILE A 74 -22.29 10.34 1.57
C ILE A 74 -23.60 9.55 1.72
N TRP A 75 -23.89 8.65 0.77
CA TRP A 75 -25.09 7.80 0.80
C TRP A 75 -24.77 6.34 1.13
N CYS A 76 -23.54 6.04 1.55
CA CYS A 76 -23.13 4.67 1.81
C CYS A 76 -23.65 4.20 3.18
N PRO A 77 -24.37 3.08 3.25
CA PRO A 77 -24.80 2.52 4.54
C PRO A 77 -23.65 1.87 5.32
N LYS A 78 -22.53 1.57 4.66
CA LYS A 78 -21.35 0.94 5.26
C LYS A 78 -20.40 2.00 5.85
N VAL A 79 -20.84 2.65 6.92
CA VAL A 79 -20.02 3.60 7.70
C VAL A 79 -19.33 2.91 8.89
N GLY A 80 -18.23 3.50 9.38
CA GLY A 80 -17.56 3.08 10.62
C GLY A 80 -16.58 1.90 10.49
N ARG A 81 -16.38 1.32 9.31
CA ARG A 81 -15.34 0.30 9.11
C ARG A 81 -13.96 0.96 9.08
N LYS A 82 -13.11 0.61 10.06
CA LYS A 82 -11.71 1.06 10.10
C LYS A 82 -10.87 0.35 9.04
N CYS A 83 -10.04 1.12 8.35
CA CYS A 83 -9.00 0.60 7.46
C CYS A 83 -7.96 -0.17 8.26
N MET A 84 -7.65 -1.41 7.85
CA MET A 84 -6.67 -2.24 8.56
C MET A 84 -5.24 -1.70 8.49
N TYR A 85 -4.93 -0.87 7.50
CA TYR A 85 -3.58 -0.32 7.31
C TYR A 85 -3.36 0.95 8.14
N CYS A 86 -4.29 1.91 8.08
CA CYS A 86 -4.11 3.23 8.68
C CYS A 86 -5.13 3.60 9.78
N GLY A 87 -6.08 2.72 10.09
CA GLY A 87 -7.11 2.95 11.11
C GLY A 87 -8.23 3.93 10.73
N SER A 88 -8.12 4.63 9.59
CA SER A 88 -9.14 5.59 9.14
C SER A 88 -10.46 4.93 8.75
N GLU A 89 -11.59 5.60 9.01
CA GLU A 89 -12.93 5.16 8.61
C GLU A 89 -13.40 5.78 7.29
N ASN A 90 -12.52 6.52 6.60
CA ASN A 90 -12.89 7.34 5.45
C ASN A 90 -12.79 6.63 4.10
N HIS A 91 -12.25 5.41 4.06
CA HIS A 91 -12.05 4.60 2.85
C HIS A 91 -12.00 3.10 3.17
N ASP A 92 -12.29 2.26 2.18
CA ASP A 92 -11.98 0.84 2.21
C ASP A 92 -10.46 0.62 2.04
N LYS A 93 -9.94 -0.42 2.70
CA LYS A 93 -8.51 -0.76 2.71
C LYS A 93 -7.89 -0.85 1.31
N ALA A 94 -8.65 -1.25 0.30
CA ALA A 94 -8.18 -1.34 -1.09
C ALA A 94 -7.76 0.01 -1.69
N LEU A 95 -8.21 1.13 -1.11
CA LEU A 95 -7.90 2.50 -1.52
C LEU A 95 -6.90 3.20 -0.58
N CYS A 96 -6.32 2.47 0.38
CA CYS A 96 -5.31 3.01 1.28
C CYS A 96 -3.96 3.10 0.56
N THR A 97 -3.26 4.24 0.67
CA THR A 97 -1.91 4.41 0.11
C THR A 97 -0.81 4.10 1.11
N LEU A 98 -1.15 3.83 2.37
CA LEU A 98 -0.16 3.63 3.43
C LEU A 98 0.75 2.41 3.19
N PRO A 99 0.25 1.24 2.74
CA PRO A 99 1.11 0.10 2.44
C PRO A 99 2.18 0.44 1.40
N GLU A 100 1.78 1.09 0.31
CA GLU A 100 2.71 1.54 -0.75
C GLU A 100 3.72 2.54 -0.21
N ARG A 101 3.28 3.57 0.53
CA ARG A 101 4.18 4.57 1.11
C ARG A 101 5.22 3.98 2.06
N VAL A 102 4.86 2.94 2.81
CA VAL A 102 5.80 2.23 3.69
C VAL A 102 6.83 1.47 2.87
N GLN A 103 6.41 0.78 1.82
CA GLN A 103 7.32 0.08 0.90
C GLN A 103 8.24 1.06 0.17
N ASP A 104 7.71 2.17 -0.33
CA ASP A 104 8.48 3.22 -1.00
C ASP A 104 9.52 3.82 -0.05
N ALA A 105 9.17 4.06 1.22
CA ALA A 105 10.12 4.55 2.21
C ALA A 105 11.23 3.54 2.52
N TYR A 106 10.92 2.24 2.62
CA TYR A 106 11.97 1.22 2.77
C TYR A 106 12.90 1.17 1.56
N LYS A 107 12.34 1.27 0.35
CA LYS A 107 13.14 1.34 -0.87
C LYS A 107 14.03 2.58 -0.91
N GLU A 108 13.50 3.74 -0.51
CA GLU A 108 14.27 4.98 -0.44
C GLU A 108 15.43 4.88 0.57
N LEU A 109 15.25 4.22 1.72
CA LEU A 109 16.38 3.95 2.63
C LEU A 109 17.44 3.09 1.97
N ASP A 110 17.05 1.99 1.35
CA ASP A 110 17.97 1.05 0.70
C ASP A 110 18.71 1.71 -0.48
N ASP A 111 18.05 2.59 -1.22
CA ASP A 111 18.68 3.41 -2.26
C ASP A 111 19.72 4.39 -1.65
N ILE A 112 19.36 5.10 -0.57
CA ILE A 112 20.27 6.02 0.13
C ILE A 112 21.47 5.29 0.74
N GLU A 113 21.26 4.14 1.38
CA GLU A 113 22.32 3.34 2.00
C GLU A 113 23.33 2.87 0.95
N ARG A 114 22.85 2.37 -0.20
CA ARG A 114 23.72 2.00 -1.32
C ARG A 114 24.48 3.19 -1.91
N GLU A 115 23.86 4.36 -2.01
CA GLU A 115 24.54 5.56 -2.50
C GLU A 115 25.67 6.02 -1.54
N LEU A 116 25.46 5.90 -0.23
CA LEU A 116 26.48 6.22 0.78
C LEU A 116 27.66 5.25 0.73
N GLU A 117 27.41 3.94 0.66
CA GLU A 117 28.45 2.92 0.53
C GLU A 117 29.33 3.17 -0.72
N ASN A 118 28.71 3.41 -1.87
CA ASN A 118 29.43 3.70 -3.12
C ASN A 118 30.25 5.00 -3.05
N ASN A 119 29.86 5.97 -2.21
CA ASN A 119 30.57 7.23 -2.04
C ASN A 119 31.80 7.07 -1.13
N GLU A 120 31.67 6.31 -0.04
CA GLU A 120 32.80 5.96 0.85
C GLU A 120 33.91 5.24 0.09
N ASP A 121 33.55 4.36 -0.86
CA ASP A 121 34.51 3.67 -1.74
C ASP A 121 35.26 4.61 -2.71
N PHE A 122 34.70 5.78 -3.04
CA PHE A 122 35.29 6.71 -4.03
C PHE A 122 36.23 7.76 -3.44
N TYR A 123 35.96 8.24 -2.21
CA TYR A 123 36.76 9.30 -1.58
C TYR A 123 37.77 8.80 -0.56
N GLY A 124 37.68 7.54 -0.12
CA GLY A 124 38.49 7.00 0.95
C GLY A 124 38.22 7.68 2.30
N PRO A 125 38.77 7.15 3.41
CA PRO A 125 38.55 7.76 4.71
C PRO A 125 39.11 9.19 4.78
N PRO A 126 38.38 10.17 5.35
CA PRO A 126 38.78 11.59 5.37
C PRO A 126 40.13 11.92 6.04
N TRP A 127 40.73 10.95 6.73
CA TRP A 127 41.99 11.10 7.47
C TRP A 127 43.24 10.70 6.70
N GLU A 128 43.12 10.18 5.48
CA GLU A 128 44.27 9.95 4.62
C GLU A 128 44.58 11.19 3.79
N ILE A 129 45.24 12.18 4.42
CA ILE A 129 45.87 13.28 3.69
C ILE A 129 47.20 12.75 3.11
N PRO A 130 47.38 12.73 1.78
CA PRO A 130 48.66 12.34 1.18
C PRO A 130 49.76 13.31 1.64
N LYS A 131 50.90 12.74 2.07
CA LYS A 131 52.11 13.48 2.45
C LYS A 131 52.80 14.13 1.24
#